data_AF-A0A7C1S5E9-F1
#
_entry.id   AF-A0A7C1S5E9-F1
#
_cell.length_a   1.000
_cell.length_b   1.000
_cell.length_c   1.000
_cell.angle_alpha   90.00
_cell.angle_beta   90.00
_cell.angle_gamma   90.00
#
_symmetry.space_group_name_H-M   'P 1'
#
loop_
_entity.id
_entity.type
_entity.pdbx_description
1 polymer ?
#
loop_
_entity_poly.entity_id
_entity_poly.type
_entity_poly.pdbx_seq_one_letter_code
_entity_poly.pdbx_strand_id
1 'polypeptide(L)'
;MKRFLRDILFIVFGIGVITFAFAGPPYQAPQVPYNPAVPGDIGGTTPAAGTFVVLQGEVNVIDISGNTVLTVDQCKGSIINVLGAHTPVLPDVSGFDGSDGGNCLFIASTAAAYSVDVFASDLISLYGTDQSDAEKVTSPGTKGAAILFVNIDGTGWEGFRVEGNFTNGG
;
A
#
# COMPACT_ATOMS: atom_id res chain seq x y z
N MET A 1 18.71 -23.77 -23.55
CA MET A 1 19.34 -24.09 -22.25
C MET A 1 18.22 -24.50 -21.30
N LYS A 2 17.60 -25.68 -21.44
CA LYS A 2 17.97 -27.01 -20.87
C LYS A 2 18.29 -26.99 -19.36
N ARG A 3 17.32 -27.54 -18.62
CA ARG A 3 17.19 -27.81 -17.18
C ARG A 3 18.48 -28.33 -16.53
N PHE A 4 18.75 -27.88 -15.31
CA PHE A 4 19.46 -28.67 -14.30
C PHE A 4 18.51 -28.88 -13.12
N LEU A 5 17.62 -29.89 -13.27
CA LEU A 5 17.32 -30.76 -12.14
C LEU A 5 18.61 -31.52 -11.87
N ARG A 6 19.18 -31.42 -10.67
CA ARG A 6 20.22 -32.36 -10.24
C ARG A 6 19.64 -33.15 -9.07
N ASP A 7 19.51 -34.43 -9.36
CA ASP A 7 18.78 -35.45 -8.63
C ASP A 7 19.32 -35.64 -7.20
N ILE A 8 18.43 -35.62 -6.21
CA ILE A 8 18.70 -36.20 -4.90
C ILE A 8 18.41 -37.69 -5.02
N LEU A 9 19.46 -38.50 -5.08
CA LEU A 9 19.35 -39.96 -5.02
C LEU A 9 19.17 -40.37 -3.54
N PHE A 10 17.96 -40.79 -3.16
CA PHE A 10 17.73 -41.45 -1.88
C PHE A 10 18.02 -42.95 -2.03
N ILE A 11 19.11 -43.42 -1.45
CA ILE A 11 19.30 -44.86 -1.22
C ILE A 11 18.80 -45.13 0.20
N VAL A 12 17.66 -45.81 0.31
CA VAL A 12 17.12 -46.27 1.60
C VAL A 12 17.81 -47.59 1.94
N PHE A 13 18.73 -47.55 2.90
CA PHE A 13 19.07 -48.71 3.71
C PHE A 13 18.64 -48.45 5.15
N GLY A 14 18.05 -49.48 5.76
CA GLY A 14 17.48 -49.40 7.09
C GLY A 14 18.46 -48.86 8.13
N ILE A 15 17.94 -47.95 8.96
CA ILE A 15 18.48 -47.53 10.24
C ILE A 15 19.85 -46.82 10.15
N GLY A 16 19.80 -45.53 9.82
CA GLY A 16 20.91 -44.58 10.00
C GLY A 16 21.23 -43.79 8.74
N VAL A 17 20.82 -42.52 8.69
CA VAL A 17 21.30 -41.59 7.64
C VAL A 17 22.78 -41.29 7.93
N ILE A 18 23.68 -41.80 7.08
CA ILE A 18 25.10 -41.40 7.10
C ILE A 18 25.26 -40.25 6.11
N THR A 19 25.37 -39.03 6.63
CA THR A 19 25.71 -37.85 5.84
C THR A 19 27.23 -37.78 5.67
N PHE A 20 27.74 -38.00 4.46
CA PHE A 20 29.14 -37.68 4.14
C PHE A 20 29.26 -36.18 3.90
N ALA A 21 29.59 -35.42 4.94
CA ALA A 21 30.02 -34.03 4.78
C ALA A 21 31.51 -34.01 4.46
N PHE A 22 31.87 -33.57 3.24
CA PHE A 22 33.24 -33.17 2.95
C PHE A 22 33.54 -31.91 3.76
N ALA A 23 34.25 -32.06 4.89
CA ALA A 23 34.70 -30.96 5.72
C ALA A 23 35.79 -30.18 4.98
N GLY A 24 35.39 -29.17 4.19
CA GLY A 24 36.25 -28.01 4.00
C GLY A 24 36.45 -27.31 5.36
N PRO A 25 37.57 -26.60 5.59
CA PRO A 25 37.75 -25.86 6.83
C PRO A 25 36.52 -24.95 7.06
N PRO A 26 36.04 -24.83 8.30
CA PRO A 26 34.86 -24.01 8.57
C PRO A 26 35.15 -22.60 8.08
N TYR A 27 34.25 -22.05 7.28
CA TYR A 27 34.29 -20.63 6.96
C TYR A 27 34.11 -19.85 8.26
N GLN A 28 35.21 -19.40 8.87
CA GLN A 28 35.16 -18.36 9.89
C GLN A 28 34.92 -17.04 9.17
N ALA A 29 33.67 -16.58 9.21
CA ALA A 29 33.39 -15.18 8.91
C ALA A 29 34.30 -14.32 9.81
N PRO A 30 35.02 -13.32 9.27
CA PRO A 30 35.85 -12.44 10.08
C PRO A 30 35.03 -11.93 11.26
N GLN A 31 35.47 -12.23 12.49
CA GLN A 31 34.87 -11.64 13.68
C GLN A 31 35.29 -10.17 13.70
N VAL A 32 34.50 -9.32 13.05
CA VAL A 32 34.58 -7.88 13.29
C VAL A 32 34.11 -7.69 14.73
N PRO A 33 34.93 -7.12 15.63
CA PRO A 33 34.47 -6.83 16.98
C PRO A 33 33.19 -6.01 16.88
N TYR A 34 32.11 -6.49 17.47
CA TYR A 34 30.91 -5.67 17.63
C TYR A 34 31.30 -4.50 18.54
N ASN A 35 31.60 -3.36 17.93
CA ASN A 35 31.62 -2.10 18.61
C ASN A 35 30.17 -1.61 18.61
N PRO A 36 29.46 -1.56 19.75
CA PRO A 36 28.24 -0.79 19.84
C PRO A 36 28.66 0.67 19.74
N ALA A 37 28.93 1.14 18.52
CA ALA A 37 28.97 2.55 18.26
C ALA A 37 27.57 3.06 18.61
N VAL A 38 27.46 3.70 19.77
CA VAL A 38 26.53 4.81 20.01
C VAL A 38 26.43 5.56 18.69
N PRO A 39 25.22 5.85 18.15
CA PRO A 39 25.03 6.34 16.78
C PRO A 39 26.18 7.29 16.43
N GLY A 40 27.10 6.81 15.59
CA GLY A 40 28.33 7.54 15.36
C GLY A 40 27.94 8.88 14.77
N ASP A 41 28.48 9.97 15.33
CA ASP A 41 28.37 11.28 14.72
C ASP A 41 28.66 11.11 13.22
N ILE A 42 27.69 11.47 12.36
CA ILE A 42 27.86 11.39 10.91
C ILE A 42 29.11 12.21 10.61
N GLY A 43 30.20 11.51 10.26
CA GLY A 43 31.53 12.08 10.15
C GLY A 43 31.55 13.23 9.16
N GLY A 44 31.52 14.45 9.70
CA GLY A 44 31.51 15.70 8.97
C GLY A 44 31.88 16.82 9.93
N THR A 45 32.52 17.86 9.40
CA THR A 45 32.76 19.11 10.14
C THR A 45 31.45 19.55 10.80
N THR A 46 31.49 19.93 12.08
CA THR A 46 30.35 20.47 12.81
C THR A 46 29.50 21.32 11.88
N PRO A 47 28.25 20.93 11.56
CA PRO A 47 27.39 21.74 10.72
C PRO A 47 27.35 23.14 11.32
N ALA A 48 27.43 24.18 10.48
CA ALA A 48 27.15 25.54 10.94
C ALA A 48 25.85 25.50 11.76
N ALA A 49 25.82 26.19 12.91
CA ALA A 49 24.67 26.17 13.80
C ALA A 49 23.39 26.42 12.99
N GLY A 50 22.62 25.35 12.79
CA GLY A 50 21.46 25.31 11.93
C GLY A 50 20.34 24.60 12.67
N THR A 51 19.13 25.08 12.49
CA THR A 51 17.95 24.47 13.10
C THR A 51 17.68 23.15 12.40
N PHE A 52 17.85 22.04 13.11
CA PHE A 52 17.34 20.75 12.65
C PHE A 52 15.82 20.75 12.83
N VAL A 53 15.08 20.71 11.71
CA VAL A 53 13.64 20.47 11.73
C VAL A 53 13.43 18.98 11.62
N VAL A 54 12.95 18.35 12.70
CA VAL A 54 12.46 16.96 12.65
C VAL A 54 11.04 17.00 12.09
N LEU A 55 10.85 16.53 10.87
CA LEU A 55 9.53 16.30 10.30
C LEU A 55 9.03 14.95 10.83
N GLN A 56 8.02 14.97 11.70
CA GLN A 56 7.26 13.77 12.03
C GLN A 56 6.06 13.70 11.09
N GLY A 57 6.01 12.67 10.24
CA GLY A 57 4.86 12.37 9.40
C GLY A 57 4.03 11.26 10.06
N GLU A 58 2.79 11.56 10.41
CA GLU A 58 1.81 10.53 10.79
C GLU A 58 1.02 10.14 9.52
N VAL A 59 0.82 8.84 9.33
CA VAL A 59 -0.11 8.37 8.29
C VAL A 59 -1.51 8.61 8.82
N ASN A 60 -2.27 9.48 8.15
CA ASN A 60 -3.65 9.72 8.52
C ASN A 60 -4.48 8.45 8.22
N VAL A 61 -5.08 7.86 9.25
CA VAL A 61 -5.93 6.67 9.13
C VAL A 61 -7.35 7.03 9.58
N ILE A 62 -8.33 6.76 8.73
CA ILE A 62 -9.73 7.12 8.94
C ILE A 62 -10.58 5.86 8.84
N ASP A 63 -11.44 5.65 9.83
CA ASP A 63 -12.42 4.56 9.81
C ASP A 63 -13.80 5.08 9.37
N ILE A 64 -14.39 4.44 8.37
CA ILE A 64 -15.72 4.76 7.83
C ILE A 64 -16.71 3.69 8.25
N SER A 65 -17.65 4.06 9.12
CA SER A 65 -18.72 3.20 9.64
C SER A 65 -20.12 3.55 9.12
N GLY A 66 -20.20 4.33 8.04
CA GLY A 66 -21.46 4.78 7.45
C GLY A 66 -21.26 5.48 6.11
N ASN A 67 -22.36 5.80 5.43
CA ASN A 67 -22.32 6.56 4.18
C ASN A 67 -22.03 8.03 4.54
N THR A 68 -20.94 8.58 4.00
CA THR A 68 -20.52 9.95 4.26
C THR A 68 -19.81 10.53 3.05
N VAL A 69 -19.90 11.84 2.88
CA VAL A 69 -19.00 12.59 2.00
C VAL A 69 -17.71 12.84 2.77
N LEU A 70 -16.58 12.50 2.15
CA LEU A 70 -15.25 12.77 2.69
C LEU A 70 -14.91 14.26 2.51
N THR A 71 -14.02 14.78 3.32
CA THR A 71 -13.47 16.12 3.13
C THR A 71 -12.21 16.09 2.26
N VAL A 72 -11.87 17.24 1.66
CA VAL A 72 -10.61 17.42 0.92
C VAL A 72 -9.40 17.00 1.76
N ASP A 73 -9.33 17.40 3.03
CA ASP A 73 -8.22 17.05 3.93
C ASP A 73 -8.14 15.55 4.22
N GLN A 74 -9.28 14.85 4.27
CA GLN A 74 -9.31 13.40 4.41
C GLN A 74 -8.74 12.69 3.17
N CYS A 75 -8.69 13.37 2.02
CA CYS A 75 -8.15 12.84 0.77
C CYS A 75 -6.80 13.49 0.39
N LYS A 76 -5.95 13.84 1.36
CA LYS A 76 -4.56 14.29 1.15
C LYS A 76 -3.55 13.27 1.71
N GLY A 77 -3.62 12.03 1.23
CA GLY A 77 -2.68 10.96 1.58
C GLY A 77 -3.14 10.01 2.69
N SER A 78 -4.44 9.96 2.98
CA SER A 78 -4.98 9.11 4.05
C SER A 78 -5.21 7.66 3.61
N ILE A 79 -5.18 6.77 4.60
CA ILE A 79 -5.71 5.41 4.51
C ILE A 79 -7.13 5.42 5.09
N ILE A 80 -8.10 4.92 4.34
CA ILE A 80 -9.52 4.91 4.67
C ILE A 80 -9.97 3.46 4.81
N ASN A 81 -10.22 3.03 6.04
CA ASN A 81 -10.75 1.73 6.36
C ASN A 81 -12.28 1.75 6.27
N VAL A 82 -12.87 0.94 5.39
CA VAL A 82 -14.33 0.82 5.29
C VAL A 82 -14.80 -0.36 6.14
N LEU A 83 -15.58 -0.07 7.19
CA LEU A 83 -15.92 -1.02 8.24
C LEU A 83 -17.15 -1.91 7.93
N GLY A 84 -17.69 -1.85 6.71
CA GLY A 84 -18.87 -2.61 6.31
C GLY A 84 -19.32 -2.30 4.89
N ALA A 85 -20.57 -2.68 4.57
CA ALA A 85 -21.21 -2.33 3.31
C ALA A 85 -21.67 -0.87 3.33
N HIS A 86 -20.75 0.02 2.98
CA HIS A 86 -20.97 1.46 2.95
C HIS A 86 -20.66 2.04 1.57
N THR A 87 -21.14 3.26 1.38
CA THR A 87 -20.88 4.05 0.18
C THR A 87 -20.31 5.41 0.57
N PRO A 88 -19.02 5.48 0.96
CA PRO A 88 -18.33 6.76 1.04
C PRO A 88 -18.34 7.47 -0.31
N VAL A 89 -18.44 8.80 -0.26
CA VAL A 89 -18.39 9.69 -1.41
C VAL A 89 -17.08 10.47 -1.34
N LEU A 90 -16.30 10.44 -2.42
CA LEU A 90 -15.11 11.28 -2.57
C LEU A 90 -15.47 12.76 -2.48
N PRO A 91 -14.56 13.65 -2.01
CA PRO A 91 -14.84 15.07 -1.98
C PRO A 91 -14.90 15.67 -3.38
N ASP A 92 -15.56 16.83 -3.48
CA ASP A 92 -15.60 17.67 -4.68
C ASP A 92 -14.18 18.00 -5.16
N VAL A 93 -13.90 17.70 -6.42
CA VAL A 93 -12.59 17.96 -7.05
C VAL A 93 -12.23 19.44 -7.12
N SER A 94 -13.22 20.34 -7.13
CA SER A 94 -13.01 21.79 -7.14
C SER A 94 -12.42 22.33 -5.83
N GLY A 95 -12.45 21.51 -4.76
CA GLY A 95 -11.84 21.82 -3.47
C GLY A 95 -10.32 21.65 -3.44
N PHE A 96 -9.70 21.05 -4.46
CA PHE A 96 -8.25 20.91 -4.56
C PHE A 96 -7.66 22.09 -5.33
N ASP A 97 -6.63 22.74 -4.76
CA ASP A 97 -6.07 23.98 -5.30
C ASP A 97 -5.07 23.76 -6.44
N GLY A 98 -5.18 22.68 -7.23
CA GLY A 98 -4.30 22.37 -8.36
C GLY A 98 -2.82 22.11 -8.03
N SER A 99 -2.32 22.59 -6.89
CA SER A 99 -1.02 22.25 -6.29
C SER A 99 -1.13 21.09 -5.31
N ASP A 100 -2.26 20.96 -4.63
CA ASP A 100 -2.58 19.84 -3.76
C ASP A 100 -3.28 18.74 -4.57
N GLY A 101 -2.51 17.75 -5.05
CA GLY A 101 -3.09 16.53 -5.58
C GLY A 101 -3.90 15.81 -4.49
N GLY A 102 -5.13 15.42 -4.79
CA GLY A 102 -5.95 14.62 -3.90
C GLY A 102 -5.63 13.14 -4.04
N ASN A 103 -5.35 12.43 -2.95
CA ASN A 103 -5.25 10.98 -2.96
C ASN A 103 -5.76 10.33 -1.67
N CYS A 104 -6.46 9.21 -1.81
CA CYS A 104 -6.95 8.41 -0.68
C CYS A 104 -6.97 6.92 -1.03
N LEU A 105 -6.45 6.10 -0.11
CA LEU A 105 -6.44 4.65 -0.23
C LEU A 105 -7.61 4.07 0.55
N PHE A 106 -8.55 3.42 -0.11
CA PHE A 106 -9.63 2.70 0.57
C PHE A 106 -9.23 1.24 0.78
N ILE A 107 -9.54 0.70 1.96
CA ILE A 107 -9.28 -0.69 2.33
C ILE A 107 -10.53 -1.30 2.98
N ALA A 108 -10.98 -2.44 2.47
CA ALA A 108 -12.04 -3.23 3.10
C ALA A 108 -11.55 -3.81 4.43
N SER A 109 -12.11 -3.36 5.56
CA SER A 109 -11.79 -3.93 6.88
C SER A 109 -12.52 -5.24 7.17
N THR A 110 -13.57 -5.53 6.40
CA THR A 110 -14.43 -6.71 6.52
C THR A 110 -14.63 -7.37 5.16
N ALA A 111 -15.18 -8.59 5.15
CA ALA A 111 -15.60 -9.25 3.90
C ALA A 111 -17.03 -8.81 3.53
N ALA A 112 -17.21 -7.50 3.33
CA ALA A 112 -18.45 -6.89 2.86
C ALA A 112 -18.13 -5.98 1.67
N ALA A 113 -18.94 -6.04 0.63
CA ALA A 113 -18.77 -5.16 -0.52
C ALA A 113 -19.17 -3.73 -0.15
N TYR A 114 -18.21 -2.81 -0.21
CA TYR A 114 -18.44 -1.38 -0.22
C TYR A 114 -18.34 -0.82 -1.64
N SER A 115 -18.92 0.35 -1.86
CA SER A 115 -18.78 1.12 -3.10
C SER A 115 -18.20 2.49 -2.81
N VAL A 116 -17.46 3.07 -3.74
CA VAL A 116 -16.99 4.45 -3.67
C VAL A 116 -17.73 5.25 -4.75
N ASP A 117 -18.29 6.36 -4.32
CA ASP A 117 -19.04 7.28 -5.15
C ASP A 117 -18.26 8.60 -5.29
N VAL A 118 -18.71 9.46 -6.20
CA VAL A 118 -18.13 10.79 -6.44
C VAL A 118 -19.11 11.89 -6.04
N PHE A 119 -18.57 13.05 -5.70
CA PHE A 119 -19.39 14.19 -5.35
C PHE A 119 -20.07 14.74 -6.61
N ALA A 120 -21.37 15.03 -6.49
CA ALA A 120 -22.17 15.62 -7.56
C ALA A 120 -22.02 14.88 -8.91
N SER A 121 -21.48 15.55 -9.93
CA SER A 121 -21.26 15.03 -11.29
C SER A 121 -19.77 15.00 -11.63
N ASP A 122 -18.90 14.88 -10.63
CA ASP A 122 -17.47 14.67 -10.87
C ASP A 122 -17.27 13.36 -11.63
N LEU A 123 -16.25 13.31 -12.49
CA LEU A 123 -15.95 12.11 -13.25
C LEU A 123 -15.26 11.07 -12.36
N ILE A 124 -15.58 9.79 -12.54
CA ILE A 124 -14.84 8.67 -11.95
C ILE A 124 -14.36 7.75 -13.04
N SER A 125 -13.07 7.46 -13.04
CA SER A 125 -12.43 6.52 -13.96
C SER A 125 -11.93 5.32 -13.16
N LEU A 126 -12.10 4.13 -13.71
CA LEU A 126 -11.61 2.89 -13.12
C LEU A 126 -10.66 2.23 -14.11
N TYR A 127 -9.38 2.14 -13.75
CA TYR A 127 -8.34 1.53 -14.57
C TYR A 127 -8.22 2.17 -15.97
N GLY A 128 -8.31 3.49 -16.04
CA GLY A 128 -8.24 4.28 -17.27
C GLY A 128 -9.51 4.25 -18.12
N THR A 129 -10.63 3.78 -17.56
CA THR A 129 -11.94 3.80 -18.24
C THR A 129 -12.91 4.67 -17.45
N ASP A 130 -13.42 5.72 -18.06
CA ASP A 130 -14.45 6.57 -17.47
C ASP A 130 -15.72 5.75 -17.23
N GLN A 131 -16.29 5.91 -16.04
CA GLN A 131 -17.58 5.35 -15.68
C GLN A 131 -18.68 6.34 -16.10
N SER A 132 -19.88 5.83 -16.34
CA SER A 132 -21.05 6.65 -16.67
C SER A 132 -21.57 7.42 -15.44
N ASP A 133 -22.35 8.47 -15.70
CA ASP A 133 -22.88 9.32 -14.63
C ASP A 133 -23.65 8.51 -13.58
N ALA A 134 -23.41 8.82 -12.30
CA ALA A 134 -23.95 8.14 -11.12
C ALA A 134 -23.49 6.68 -10.89
N GLU A 135 -22.52 6.19 -11.67
CA GLU A 135 -21.88 4.91 -11.39
C GLU A 135 -20.88 5.01 -10.23
N LYS A 136 -20.72 3.88 -9.55
CA LYS A 136 -19.87 3.75 -8.37
C LYS A 136 -18.86 2.66 -8.59
N VAL A 137 -17.69 2.79 -7.98
CA VAL A 137 -16.69 1.73 -8.01
C VAL A 137 -16.92 0.80 -6.82
N THR A 138 -17.24 -0.46 -7.10
CA THR A 138 -17.61 -1.44 -6.08
C THR A 138 -16.49 -2.46 -5.85
N SER A 139 -16.19 -2.67 -4.57
CA SER A 139 -15.20 -3.65 -4.12
C SER A 139 -15.68 -5.10 -4.31
N PRO A 140 -14.76 -6.07 -4.41
CA PRO A 140 -15.11 -7.49 -4.59
C PRO A 140 -15.75 -8.16 -3.35
N GLY A 141 -15.94 -7.43 -2.26
CA GLY A 141 -16.49 -8.00 -1.01
C GLY A 141 -15.52 -8.87 -0.22
N THR A 142 -14.22 -8.79 -0.50
CA THR A 142 -13.17 -9.51 0.24
C THR A 142 -12.44 -8.58 1.19
N LYS A 143 -12.18 -9.03 2.42
CA LYS A 143 -11.36 -8.29 3.39
C LYS A 143 -9.97 -8.02 2.80
N GLY A 144 -9.49 -6.80 2.95
CA GLY A 144 -8.19 -6.36 2.44
C GLY A 144 -8.19 -5.93 0.97
N ALA A 145 -9.33 -6.02 0.25
CA ALA A 145 -9.44 -5.37 -1.05
C ALA A 145 -9.17 -3.88 -0.93
N ALA A 146 -8.38 -3.34 -1.85
CA ALA A 146 -7.89 -1.98 -1.76
C ALA A 146 -7.81 -1.29 -3.12
N ILE A 147 -8.18 -0.01 -3.13
CA ILE A 147 -8.14 0.86 -4.31
C ILE A 147 -7.66 2.24 -3.90
N LEU A 148 -6.77 2.82 -4.70
CA LEU A 148 -6.29 4.18 -4.54
C LEU A 148 -7.04 5.08 -5.51
N PHE A 149 -7.69 6.13 -5.00
CA PHE A 149 -8.21 7.19 -5.84
C PHE A 149 -7.25 8.37 -5.85
N VAL A 150 -7.00 8.91 -7.03
CA VAL A 150 -6.17 10.11 -7.23
C VAL A 150 -6.94 11.12 -8.08
N ASN A 151 -6.95 12.37 -7.62
CA ASN A 151 -7.33 13.52 -8.44
C ASN A 151 -6.07 14.02 -9.18
N ILE A 152 -6.05 13.87 -10.50
CA ILE A 152 -4.85 14.17 -11.32
C ILE A 152 -4.96 15.54 -12.01
N ASP A 153 -6.16 15.96 -12.39
CA ASP A 153 -6.36 17.12 -13.28
C ASP A 153 -7.50 18.06 -12.84
N GLY A 154 -8.07 17.84 -11.64
CA GLY A 154 -9.18 18.65 -11.14
C GLY A 154 -10.52 18.39 -11.84
N THR A 155 -10.63 17.38 -12.71
CA THR A 155 -11.88 17.04 -13.41
C THR A 155 -12.58 15.81 -12.85
N GLY A 156 -11.84 14.95 -12.15
CA GLY A 156 -12.38 13.71 -11.61
C GLY A 156 -11.40 12.92 -10.76
N TRP A 157 -11.78 11.68 -10.49
CA TRP A 157 -11.03 10.73 -9.69
C TRP A 157 -10.66 9.49 -10.50
N GLU A 158 -9.38 9.16 -10.55
CA GLU A 158 -8.87 7.95 -11.17
C GLU A 158 -8.62 6.87 -10.11
N GLY A 159 -9.28 5.73 -10.26
CA GLY A 159 -9.17 4.56 -9.41
C GLY A 159 -8.10 3.59 -9.89
N PHE A 160 -7.02 3.48 -9.12
CA PHE A 160 -5.92 2.55 -9.34
C PHE A 160 -6.04 1.32 -8.47
N ARG A 161 -5.91 0.16 -9.11
CA ARG A 161 -5.90 -1.13 -8.42
C ARG A 161 -4.72 -1.22 -7.46
N VAL A 162 -5.02 -1.57 -6.22
CA VAL A 162 -4.00 -2.01 -5.26
C VAL A 162 -4.18 -3.51 -4.99
N GLU A 163 -5.37 -3.94 -4.60
CA GLU A 163 -5.68 -5.34 -4.29
C GLU A 163 -7.15 -5.68 -4.58
N GLY A 164 -7.42 -6.83 -5.20
CA GLY A 164 -8.78 -7.24 -5.56
C GLY A 164 -9.32 -6.63 -6.86
N ASN A 165 -10.38 -7.23 -7.40
CA ASN A 165 -11.05 -6.80 -8.63
C ASN A 165 -12.22 -5.87 -8.30
N PHE A 166 -11.99 -4.55 -8.32
CA PHE A 166 -13.10 -3.60 -8.29
C PHE A 166 -13.81 -3.56 -9.63
N THR A 167 -15.12 -3.36 -9.59
CA THR A 167 -15.97 -3.29 -10.77
C THR A 167 -16.76 -1.99 -10.76
N ASN A 168 -17.26 -1.63 -11.93
CA ASN A 168 -18.41 -0.75 -12.03
C ASN A 168 -19.60 -1.38 -11.29
N GLY A 169 -20.23 -0.61 -10.40
CA GLY A 169 -21.30 -1.06 -9.51
C GLY A 169 -22.68 -0.51 -9.83
N GLY A 170 -22.90 0.03 -11.05
CA GLY A 170 -24.22 0.44 -11.53
C GLY A 170 -25.27 -0.65 -11.46
#